data_AF-A0AAD4WLK4-F1
#
_entry.id   AF-A0AAD4WLK4-F1
#
_cell.length_a   1.000
_cell.length_b   1.000
_cell.length_c   1.000
_cell.angle_alpha   90.00
_cell.angle_beta   90.00
_cell.angle_gamma   90.00
#
_symmetry.space_group_name_H-M   'P 1'
#
loop_
_entity.id
_entity.type
_entity.pdbx_description
1 polymer ?
#
loop_
_entity_poly.entity_id
_entity_poly.type
_entity_poly.pdbx_seq_one_letter_code
_entity_poly.pdbx_strand_id
1 'polypeptide(L)'
;MVACWQGPAVVVDGTLYVLNQSSGTRLMMRQKESREWIPIGRLSSLLTRPPCQLVAIGKKFYIVGKGLSIVMFDVENAGNMEGVMVSSSIPKLNFDDDVISCKCLSI
;
A
#
# COMPACT_ATOMS: atom_id res chain seq x y z
N MET A 1 -20.44 11.81 -3.56
CA MET A 1 -19.78 11.31 -2.33
C MET A 1 -18.28 11.41 -2.52
N VAL A 2 -17.58 12.24 -1.75
CA VAL A 2 -16.12 12.16 -1.67
C VAL A 2 -15.81 10.94 -0.82
N ALA A 3 -15.26 9.88 -1.41
CA ALA A 3 -14.74 8.77 -0.64
C ALA A 3 -13.51 9.32 0.11
N CYS A 4 -13.71 9.77 1.35
CA CYS A 4 -12.63 10.16 2.26
C CYS A 4 -11.87 8.91 2.68
N TRP A 5 -11.04 8.36 1.79
CA TRP A 5 -10.09 7.32 2.16
C TRP A 5 -9.06 7.94 3.10
N GLN A 6 -9.03 7.45 4.33
CA GLN A 6 -8.10 7.89 5.35
C GLN A 6 -6.92 6.92 5.37
N GLY A 7 -5.77 7.38 4.87
CA GLY A 7 -4.55 6.62 4.89
C GLY A 7 -3.44 7.22 4.02
N PRO A 8 -2.22 6.65 4.10
CA PRO A 8 -1.09 7.10 3.30
C PRO A 8 -1.35 6.82 1.83
N ALA A 9 -0.79 7.69 0.98
CA ALA A 9 -1.02 7.68 -0.45
C ALA A 9 0.28 7.91 -1.22
N VAL A 10 0.38 7.32 -2.40
CA VAL A 10 1.51 7.50 -3.33
C VAL A 10 1.00 7.61 -4.76
N VAL A 11 1.79 8.27 -5.62
CA VAL A 11 1.53 8.35 -7.05
C VAL A 11 2.63 7.60 -7.78
N VAL A 12 2.26 6.63 -8.62
CA VAL A 12 3.17 5.86 -9.47
C VAL A 12 2.65 5.94 -10.90
N ASP A 13 3.51 6.35 -11.84
CA ASP A 13 3.17 6.53 -13.26
C ASP A 13 1.89 7.36 -13.49
N GLY A 14 1.66 8.36 -12.65
CA GLY A 14 0.47 9.23 -12.69
C GLY A 14 -0.82 8.59 -12.19
N THR A 15 -0.76 7.37 -11.64
CA THR A 15 -1.89 6.70 -10.98
C THR A 15 -1.79 6.89 -9.46
N LEU A 16 -2.88 7.29 -8.83
CA LEU A 16 -2.94 7.50 -7.37
C LEU A 16 -3.34 6.21 -6.67
N TYR A 17 -2.53 5.80 -5.69
CA TYR A 17 -2.78 4.67 -4.83
C TYR A 17 -2.96 5.15 -3.39
N VAL A 18 -3.93 4.58 -2.69
CA VAL A 18 -4.23 4.89 -1.28
C VAL A 18 -4.33 3.60 -0.50
N LEU A 19 -3.68 3.56 0.65
CA LEU A 19 -3.83 2.47 1.60
C LEU A 19 -4.98 2.79 2.56
N ASN A 20 -6.17 2.28 2.29
CA ASN A 20 -7.30 2.42 3.20
C ASN A 20 -7.10 1.50 4.41
N GLN A 21 -7.13 2.08 5.62
CA GLN A 21 -6.89 1.37 6.89
C GLN A 21 -8.15 1.27 7.79
N SER A 22 -9.30 1.80 7.36
CA SER A 22 -10.51 1.88 8.20
C SER A 22 -11.23 0.55 8.43
N SER A 23 -11.03 -0.44 7.55
CA SER A 23 -11.70 -1.76 7.61
C SER A 23 -10.73 -2.86 7.20
N GLY A 24 -9.58 -2.87 7.89
CA GLY A 24 -8.38 -3.59 7.49
C GLY A 24 -7.59 -2.82 6.43
N THR A 25 -6.47 -3.41 6.00
CA THR A 25 -5.52 -2.74 5.11
C THR A 25 -5.82 -3.14 3.67
N ARG A 26 -6.42 -2.21 2.91
CA ARG A 26 -6.77 -2.41 1.49
C ARG A 26 -6.05 -1.39 0.64
N LEU A 27 -5.47 -1.86 -0.45
CA LEU A 27 -4.90 -0.98 -1.45
C LEU A 27 -6.00 -0.58 -2.44
N MET A 28 -6.22 0.72 -2.56
CA MET A 28 -7.13 1.32 -3.53
C MET A 28 -6.32 2.00 -4.62
N MET A 29 -6.76 1.87 -5.87
CA MET A 29 -6.24 2.60 -7.02
C MET A 29 -7.32 3.55 -7.52
N ARG A 30 -6.94 4.78 -7.88
CA ARG A 30 -7.81 5.69 -8.61
C ARG A 30 -7.58 5.53 -10.10
N GLN A 31 -8.59 5.07 -10.83
CA GLN A 31 -8.53 5.01 -12.30
C GLN A 31 -8.41 6.43 -12.88
N LYS A 32 -7.61 6.58 -13.94
CA LYS A 32 -7.33 7.89 -14.54
C LYS A 32 -8.56 8.44 -15.26
N GLU A 33 -9.24 7.60 -16.02
CA GLU A 33 -10.33 7.97 -16.94
C GLU A 33 -11.64 8.17 -16.18
N SER A 34 -12.08 7.15 -15.45
CA SER A 34 -13.36 7.16 -14.71
C SER A 34 -13.28 7.96 -13.40
N ARG A 35 -12.07 8.19 -12.88
CA ARG A 35 -11.81 8.75 -11.53
C ARG A 35 -12.40 7.92 -10.40
N GLU A 36 -12.80 6.69 -10.68
CA GLU A 36 -13.34 5.75 -9.71
C GLU A 36 -12.24 5.10 -8.88
N TRP A 37 -12.62 4.66 -7.69
CA TRP A 37 -11.75 3.93 -6.78
C TRP A 37 -11.98 2.44 -6.92
N ILE A 38 -10.91 1.71 -7.22
CA ILE A 38 -10.95 0.26 -7.40
C ILE A 38 -10.08 -0.41 -6.33
N PRO A 39 -10.62 -1.41 -5.61
CA PRO A 39 -9.81 -2.22 -4.73
C PRO A 39 -8.86 -3.10 -5.55
N ILE A 40 -7.56 -2.92 -5.36
CA ILE A 40 -6.54 -3.77 -5.99
C ILE A 40 -6.33 -5.05 -5.16
N GLY A 41 -6.52 -4.95 -3.85
CA GLY A 41 -6.63 -6.13 -2.99
C GLY A 41 -6.49 -5.81 -1.52
N ARG A 42 -6.60 -6.86 -0.70
CA ARG A 42 -6.55 -6.80 0.75
C ARG A 42 -5.26 -7.43 1.24
N LEU A 43 -4.59 -6.73 2.14
CA LEU A 43 -3.35 -7.20 2.75
C LEU A 43 -3.64 -7.92 4.06
N SER A 44 -2.79 -8.89 4.37
CA SER A 44 -2.88 -9.65 5.61
C SER A 44 -2.61 -8.74 6.81
N SER A 45 -3.51 -8.75 7.78
CA SER A 45 -3.34 -8.02 9.03
C SER A 45 -2.14 -8.51 9.86
N LEU A 46 -1.63 -9.72 9.59
CA LEU A 46 -0.41 -10.23 10.21
C LEU A 46 0.82 -9.41 9.85
N LEU A 47 0.83 -8.83 8.64
CA LEU A 47 1.96 -8.09 8.07
C LEU A 47 1.70 -6.60 7.97
N THR A 48 0.44 -6.16 7.89
CA THR A 48 0.10 -4.75 7.68
C THR A 48 -0.92 -4.27 8.70
N ARG A 49 -0.60 -4.40 9.99
CA ARG A 49 -1.44 -3.87 11.07
C ARG A 49 -1.30 -2.34 11.09
N PRO A 50 -2.42 -1.58 11.05
CA PRO A 50 -2.41 -0.14 11.22
C PRO A 50 -1.75 0.30 12.54
N PRO A 51 -1.09 1.48 12.59
CA PRO A 51 -0.88 2.40 11.46
C PRO A 51 0.20 1.86 10.50
N CYS A 52 -0.08 1.93 9.19
CA CYS A 52 0.89 1.62 8.14
C CYS A 52 1.29 2.88 7.38
N GLN A 53 2.51 2.88 6.85
CA GLN A 53 3.03 3.88 5.92
C GLN A 53 3.16 3.28 4.52
N LEU A 54 3.13 4.14 3.50
CA LEU A 54 3.25 3.75 2.10
C LEU A 54 4.32 4.61 1.41
N VAL A 55 5.23 3.97 0.68
CA VAL A 55 6.29 4.64 -0.07
C VAL A 55 6.45 4.00 -1.44
N ALA A 56 6.72 4.80 -2.47
CA ALA A 56 6.99 4.32 -3.82
C ALA A 56 8.47 4.48 -4.19
N ILE A 57 9.02 3.48 -4.88
CA ILE A 57 10.37 3.47 -5.45
C ILE A 57 10.26 2.89 -6.87
N GLY A 58 10.47 3.74 -7.87
CA GLY A 58 10.20 3.37 -9.27
C GLY A 58 8.74 2.91 -9.45
N LYS A 59 8.54 1.72 -10.00
CA LYS A 59 7.23 1.09 -10.24
C LYS A 59 6.78 0.15 -9.12
N LYS A 60 7.49 0.14 -8.00
CA LYS A 60 7.17 -0.64 -6.82
C LYS A 60 6.73 0.28 -5.70
N PHE A 61 5.84 -0.20 -4.85
CA PHE A 61 5.61 0.46 -3.58
C PHE A 61 5.70 -0.52 -2.42
N TYR A 62 6.05 0.05 -1.28
CA TYR A 62 6.37 -0.65 -0.05
C TYR A 62 5.44 -0.14 1.03
N ILE A 63 4.84 -1.09 1.74
CA ILE A 63 3.96 -0.85 2.85
C ILE A 63 4.73 -1.24 4.09
N VAL A 64 4.95 -0.26 4.96
CA VAL A 64 5.68 -0.47 6.21
C VAL A 64 4.67 -0.43 7.34
N GLY A 65 4.46 -1.59 7.95
CA GLY A 65 3.57 -1.77 9.09
C GLY A 65 4.30 -1.74 10.42
N LYS A 66 3.53 -1.95 11.49
CA LYS A 66 4.01 -2.03 12.86
C LYS A 66 5.12 -3.07 13.04
N GLY A 67 6.13 -2.76 13.85
CA GLY A 67 7.28 -3.65 14.05
C GLY A 67 8.18 -3.79 12.82
N LEU A 68 8.16 -2.78 11.94
CA LEU A 68 8.94 -2.72 10.70
C LEU A 68 8.63 -3.86 9.72
N SER A 69 7.42 -4.41 9.75
CA SER A 69 6.99 -5.35 8.73
C SER A 69 6.91 -4.64 7.38
N ILE A 70 7.47 -5.25 6.33
CA ILE A 70 7.47 -4.65 5.00
C ILE A 70 6.74 -5.58 4.05
N VAL A 71 5.80 -5.02 3.28
CA VAL A 71 5.18 -5.69 2.14
C VAL A 71 5.51 -4.90 0.88
N MET A 72 6.10 -5.57 -0.11
CA MET A 72 6.43 -4.98 -1.41
C MET A 72 5.40 -5.41 -2.44
N PHE A 73 4.96 -4.46 -3.26
CA PHE A 73 4.08 -4.70 -4.39
C PHE A 73 4.68 -4.12 -5.66
N ASP A 74 4.57 -4.91 -6.73
CA ASP A 74 5.01 -4.55 -8.06
C ASP A 74 3.81 -4.17 -8.94
N VAL A 75 3.76 -2.91 -9.38
CA VAL A 75 2.66 -2.39 -10.18
C VAL A 75 2.65 -2.99 -11.59
N GLU A 76 3.79 -3.39 -12.13
CA GLU A 76 3.86 -3.94 -13.49
C GLU A 76 3.11 -5.27 -13.60
N ASN A 77 3.10 -6.06 -12.52
CA ASN A 77 2.39 -7.34 -12.46
C ASN A 77 0.90 -7.18 -12.12
N ALA A 78 0.46 -5.99 -11.70
CA ALA A 78 -0.91 -5.75 -11.24
C ALA A 78 -1.94 -5.73 -12.39
N GLY A 79 -1.52 -5.35 -13.60
CA GLY A 79 -2.41 -5.22 -14.76
C GLY A 79 -2.96 -6.54 -15.31
N ASN A 80 -2.46 -7.68 -14.85
CA ASN A 80 -2.73 -9.00 -15.42
C ASN A 80 -3.45 -9.97 -14.45
N MET A 81 -3.86 -9.50 -13.26
CA MET A 81 -4.33 -10.38 -12.20
C MET A 81 -5.79 -10.06 -11.84
N GLU A 82 -6.68 -11.01 -12.17
CA GLU A 82 -8.03 -11.12 -11.60
C GLU A 82 -7.93 -11.38 -10.07
N GLY A 83 -7.59 -10.35 -9.30
CA GLY A 83 -7.73 -10.34 -7.84
C GLY A 83 -6.64 -11.05 -7.03
N VAL A 84 -5.56 -11.55 -7.64
CA VAL A 84 -4.42 -12.13 -6.90
C VAL A 84 -3.32 -11.08 -6.74
N MET A 85 -3.04 -10.70 -5.49
CA MET A 85 -1.93 -9.79 -5.18
C MET A 85 -0.66 -10.61 -4.91
N VAL A 86 0.31 -10.57 -5.82
CA VAL A 86 1.64 -11.16 -5.55
C VAL A 86 2.49 -10.12 -4.82
N SER A 87 2.86 -10.42 -3.58
CA SER A 87 3.71 -9.58 -2.76
C SER A 87 4.75 -10.40 -2.03
N SER A 88 5.95 -9.85 -1.87
CA SER A 88 6.94 -10.39 -0.94
C SER A 88 6.84 -9.64 0.37
N SER A 89 7.11 -10.33 1.49
CA SER A 89 7.09 -9.69 2.80
C SER A 89 8.32 -10.01 3.64
N ILE A 90 8.74 -9.04 4.43
CA ILE A 90 9.68 -9.21 5.53
C ILE A 90 8.85 -9.21 6.81
N PRO A 91 8.89 -10.29 7.62
CA PRO A 91 8.07 -10.38 8.82
C PRO A 91 8.46 -9.32 9.84
N LYS A 92 7.51 -8.97 10.71
CA LYS A 92 7.74 -8.03 11.81
C LYS A 92 8.89 -8.48 12.71
N LEU A 93 9.65 -7.52 13.22
CA LEU A 93 10.52 -7.72 14.36
C LEU A 93 9.68 -7.83 15.64
N ASN A 94 10.27 -8.30 16.74
CA ASN A 94 9.58 -8.44 18.04
C ASN A 94 9.30 -7.09 18.75
N PHE A 95 9.33 -5.99 18.02
CA PHE A 95 9.03 -4.66 18.52
C PHE A 95 7.60 -4.27 18.15
N ASP A 96 6.91 -3.58 19.06
CA ASP A 96 5.56 -3.05 18.84
C ASP A 96 5.63 -1.54 18.52
N ASP A 97 6.65 -1.14 17.75
CA ASP A 97 6.89 0.24 17.37
C ASP A 97 6.05 0.65 16.17
N ASP A 98 5.44 1.83 16.27
CA ASP A 98 4.68 2.45 15.19
C ASP A 98 5.62 3.18 14.22
N VAL A 99 5.33 3.08 12.93
CA VAL A 99 6.07 3.79 11.89
C VAL A 99 5.43 5.14 11.62
N ILE A 100 6.14 6.21 11.99
CA ILE A 100 5.64 7.59 11.88
C ILE A 100 5.74 8.11 10.44
N SER A 101 6.82 7.76 9.72
CA SER A 101 7.10 8.26 8.37
C SER A 101 8.04 7.32 7.62
N CYS A 102 7.85 7.24 6.30
CA CYS A 102 8.82 6.67 5.38
C CYS A 102 9.24 7.74 4.38
N LYS A 103 10.53 8.02 4.27
CA LYS A 103 11.09 8.93 3.27
C LYS A 103 11.89 8.13 2.26
N CYS A 104 11.47 8.17 1.00
CA CYS A 104 12.29 7.67 -0.10
C CYS A 104 13.50 8.60 -0.26
N LEU A 105 14.70 8.06 -0.06
CA LEU A 105 15.94 8.74 -0.40
C LEU A 105 16.29 8.30 -1.82
N SER A 106 15.88 9.09 -2.81
CA SER A 106 16.29 8.87 -4.19
C SER A 106 17.82 8.89 -4.26
N ILE A 107 18.42 7.85 -4.82
CA ILE A 107 19.81 7.83 -5.30
C ILE A 107 19.77 7.97 -6.81
#